data_AF-A0A1V6UHZ5-F1
#
_entry.id   AF-A0A1V6UHZ5-F1
#
_cell.length_a   1.000
_cell.length_b   1.000
_cell.length_c   1.000
_cell.angle_alpha   90.00
_cell.angle_beta   90.00
_cell.angle_gamma   90.00
#
_symmetry.space_group_name_H-M   'P 1'
#
loop_
_entity.id
_entity.type
_entity.pdbx_description
1 polymer ?
#
loop_
_entity_poly.entity_id
_entity_poly.type
_entity_poly.pdbx_seq_one_letter_code
_entity_poly.pdbx_strand_id
1 'polypeptide(L)'
;MQTDEKDEQCLQDLFVVDPQDDMEKIEKSKDKLLGEAYRWILNTDEFVGLTNWGNSRSLPPCRVLCYQGHAGTGKTMLLIGIVRELSSYSAKLAPKVAQFSFQGTDQTFNTATAALRSLVWLLLVQQPHLISHLRSKHKHAGSSLFRGDGAFISLSNAFNGMLTDPALSPVYFVFDALDECEQGLNQMVQLISESLDLTEKFKWLVSSRPTIRLKVPEMQVRW
;
A
#
# COMPACT_ATOMS: atom_id res chain seq x y z
N MET A 1 21.22 1.33 -15.05
CA MET A 1 20.37 2.17 -15.93
C MET A 1 20.42 3.55 -15.33
N GLN A 2 20.94 4.55 -16.06
CA GLN A 2 20.98 5.93 -15.57
C GLN A 2 19.54 6.43 -15.51
N THR A 3 19.09 6.86 -14.34
CA THR A 3 17.77 7.49 -14.19
C THR A 3 17.81 8.79 -15.00
N ASP A 4 16.82 9.00 -15.87
CA ASP A 4 16.67 10.26 -16.62
C ASP A 4 16.36 11.38 -15.59
N GLU A 5 16.94 12.57 -15.74
CA GLU A 5 16.67 13.74 -14.87
C GLU A 5 15.16 14.01 -14.74
N LYS A 6 14.39 13.71 -15.80
CA LYS A 6 12.92 13.82 -15.79
C LYS A 6 12.24 12.76 -14.92
N ASP A 7 12.79 11.55 -14.89
CA ASP A 7 12.30 10.47 -14.05
C ASP A 7 12.57 10.80 -12.56
N GLU A 8 13.72 11.40 -12.25
CA GLU A 8 14.02 11.91 -10.91
C GLU A 8 13.07 13.04 -10.51
N GLN A 9 12.79 14.01 -11.39
CA GLN A 9 11.82 15.08 -11.12
C GLN A 9 10.40 14.52 -10.89
N CYS A 10 9.99 13.50 -11.66
CA CYS A 10 8.71 12.84 -11.47
C CYS A 10 8.60 12.19 -10.08
N LEU A 11 9.66 11.51 -9.62
CA LEU A 11 9.74 10.96 -8.26
C LEU A 11 9.69 12.05 -7.18
N GLN A 12 10.40 13.16 -7.37
CA GLN A 12 10.36 14.29 -6.43
C GLN A 12 8.96 14.90 -6.34
N ASP A 13 8.27 15.06 -7.47
CA ASP A 13 6.93 15.62 -7.51
C ASP A 13 5.87 14.69 -6.90
N LEU A 14 6.08 13.37 -6.97
CA LEU A 14 5.24 12.33 -6.36
C LEU A 14 5.39 12.29 -4.84
N PHE A 15 6.61 12.49 -4.32
CA PHE A 15 6.95 12.32 -2.92
C PHE A 15 5.98 13.06 -1.99
N VAL A 16 5.63 12.39 -0.89
CA VAL A 16 4.74 12.93 0.16
C VAL A 16 5.45 12.80 1.50
N VAL A 17 5.79 11.57 1.85
CA VAL A 17 6.51 11.20 3.08
C VAL A 17 7.34 9.95 2.78
N ASP A 18 8.48 9.78 3.47
CA ASP A 18 9.19 8.51 3.47
C ASP A 18 8.44 7.51 4.39
N PRO A 19 7.95 6.36 3.88
CA PRO A 19 7.16 5.45 4.70
C PRO A 19 7.94 4.76 5.82
N GLN A 20 9.29 4.73 5.78
CA GLN A 20 10.11 4.22 6.88
C GLN A 20 10.21 5.25 8.00
N ASP A 21 10.49 6.52 7.65
CA ASP A 21 10.53 7.61 8.63
C ASP A 21 9.17 7.79 9.31
N ASP A 22 8.08 7.70 8.53
CA ASP A 22 6.73 7.78 9.05
C ASP A 22 6.43 6.63 10.01
N MET A 23 6.79 5.40 9.65
CA MET A 23 6.64 4.23 10.51
C MET A 23 7.44 4.34 11.81
N GLU A 24 8.69 4.83 11.74
CA GLU A 24 9.50 5.08 12.93
C GLU A 24 8.90 6.16 13.83
N LYS A 25 8.38 7.24 13.25
CA LYS A 25 7.70 8.32 13.97
C LYS A 25 6.46 7.79 14.68
N ILE A 26 5.63 7.00 13.99
CA ILE A 26 4.45 6.34 14.58
C ILE A 26 4.85 5.49 15.78
N GLU A 27 5.83 4.59 15.62
CA GLU A 27 6.28 3.70 16.71
C GLU A 27 6.79 4.50 17.91
N LYS A 28 7.63 5.51 17.68
CA LYS A 28 8.16 6.38 18.74
C LYS A 28 7.05 7.15 19.47
N SER A 29 5.97 7.52 18.77
CA SER A 29 4.85 8.28 19.37
C SER A 29 3.82 7.43 20.11
N LYS A 30 3.66 6.15 19.74
CA LYS A 30 2.64 5.27 20.32
C LYS A 30 3.23 4.42 21.45
N ASP A 31 4.11 3.49 21.09
CA ASP A 31 4.77 2.56 22.01
C ASP A 31 5.81 1.72 21.28
N LYS A 32 6.76 1.14 22.01
CA LYS A 32 7.74 0.22 21.41
C LYS A 32 7.04 -1.02 20.84
N LEU A 33 7.41 -1.45 19.63
CA LEU A 33 6.90 -2.70 19.07
C LEU A 33 7.32 -3.90 19.92
N LEU A 34 6.33 -4.55 20.53
CA LEU A 34 6.49 -5.83 21.19
C LEU A 34 6.33 -6.94 20.15
N GLY A 35 7.30 -7.84 20.06
CA GLY A 35 7.24 -8.95 19.09
C GLY A 35 5.97 -9.82 19.26
N GLU A 36 5.49 -9.95 20.49
CA GLU A 36 4.25 -10.66 20.82
C GLU A 36 2.99 -10.00 20.22
N ALA A 37 3.02 -8.71 19.89
CA ALA A 37 1.87 -7.99 19.33
C ALA A 37 1.48 -8.47 17.92
N TYR A 38 2.43 -9.01 17.15
CA TYR A 38 2.19 -9.44 15.76
C TYR A 38 2.57 -10.89 15.46
N ARG A 39 3.52 -11.51 16.16
CA ARG A 39 4.02 -12.85 15.80
C ARG A 39 2.96 -13.94 15.74
N TRP A 40 1.94 -13.86 16.58
CA TRP A 40 0.83 -14.82 16.57
C TRP A 40 0.14 -14.85 15.19
N ILE A 41 0.11 -13.71 14.49
CA ILE A 41 -0.59 -13.59 13.21
C ILE A 41 0.12 -14.32 12.08
N LEU A 42 1.44 -14.47 12.19
CA LEU A 42 2.27 -15.09 11.15
C LEU A 42 1.92 -16.56 10.95
N ASN A 43 1.23 -17.16 11.93
CA ASN A 43 0.82 -18.56 11.92
C ASN A 43 -0.68 -18.74 11.62
N THR A 44 -1.43 -17.69 11.29
CA THR A 44 -2.84 -17.87 10.91
C THR A 44 -2.98 -18.29 9.46
N ASP A 45 -4.05 -19.03 9.15
CA ASP A 45 -4.35 -19.48 7.79
C ASP A 45 -4.51 -18.30 6.82
N GLU A 46 -5.02 -17.17 7.30
CA GLU A 46 -5.18 -15.96 6.48
C GLU A 46 -3.84 -15.35 6.10
N PHE A 47 -2.89 -15.23 7.04
CA PHE A 47 -1.55 -14.70 6.73
C PHE A 47 -0.75 -15.67 5.87
N VAL A 48 -0.87 -16.98 6.11
CA VAL A 48 -0.27 -18.02 5.27
C VAL A 48 -0.85 -17.97 3.85
N GLY A 49 -2.17 -17.80 3.70
CA GLY A 49 -2.82 -17.60 2.42
C GLY A 49 -2.34 -16.32 1.71
N LEU A 50 -2.18 -15.22 2.45
CA LEU A 50 -1.67 -13.95 1.94
C LEU A 50 -0.21 -14.06 1.49
N THR A 51 0.61 -14.86 2.17
CA THR A 51 2.02 -15.04 1.80
C THR A 51 2.27 -16.12 0.75
N ASN A 52 1.26 -16.94 0.43
CA ASN A 52 1.33 -17.91 -0.65
C ASN A 52 1.07 -17.24 -2.02
N TRP A 53 2.11 -17.11 -2.85
CA TRP A 53 2.04 -16.57 -4.22
C TRP A 53 1.81 -17.63 -5.31
N GLY A 54 1.29 -18.81 -4.96
CA GLY A 54 0.97 -19.86 -5.94
C GLY A 54 1.97 -21.02 -6.00
N ASN A 55 2.86 -21.15 -5.01
CA ASN A 55 3.74 -22.32 -4.89
C ASN A 55 3.06 -23.53 -4.22
N SER A 56 1.88 -23.34 -3.61
CA SER A 56 1.13 -24.42 -2.96
C SER A 56 -0.31 -24.49 -3.46
N ARG A 57 -0.74 -25.68 -3.87
CA ARG A 57 -2.06 -26.02 -4.45
C ARG A 57 -3.21 -26.06 -3.43
N SER A 58 -2.94 -25.81 -2.15
CA SER A 58 -3.85 -26.18 -1.05
C SER A 58 -4.84 -25.11 -0.60
N LEU A 59 -4.63 -23.82 -0.95
CA LEU A 59 -5.53 -22.74 -0.54
C LEU A 59 -5.80 -21.79 -1.71
N PRO A 60 -7.04 -21.29 -1.87
CA PRO A 60 -7.29 -20.18 -2.78
C PRO A 60 -6.41 -18.98 -2.36
N PRO A 61 -5.82 -18.26 -3.32
CA PRO A 61 -4.90 -17.18 -2.99
C PRO A 61 -5.66 -16.07 -2.25
N CYS A 62 -5.39 -15.87 -0.96
CA CYS A 62 -5.85 -14.67 -0.27
C CYS A 62 -5.09 -13.48 -0.87
N ARG A 63 -5.86 -12.56 -1.48
CA ARG A 63 -5.40 -11.37 -2.17
C ARG A 63 -5.67 -10.09 -1.39
N VAL A 64 -6.61 -10.12 -0.47
CA VAL A 64 -6.86 -9.03 0.48
C VAL A 64 -6.96 -9.60 1.88
N LEU A 65 -6.15 -9.07 2.79
CA LEU A 65 -6.27 -9.32 4.22
C LEU A 65 -6.60 -8.02 4.93
N CYS A 66 -7.78 -7.98 5.56
CA CYS A 66 -8.24 -6.82 6.30
C CYS A 66 -8.26 -7.12 7.81
N TYR A 67 -7.58 -6.29 8.58
CA TYR A 67 -7.57 -6.31 10.04
C TYR A 67 -8.48 -5.22 10.57
N GLN A 68 -9.59 -5.62 11.16
CA GLN A 68 -10.57 -4.70 11.70
C GLN A 68 -10.61 -4.76 13.21
N GLY A 69 -10.73 -3.60 13.85
CA GLY A 69 -10.82 -3.49 15.30
C GLY A 69 -11.02 -2.05 15.75
N HIS A 70 -11.48 -1.86 16.98
CA HIS A 70 -11.74 -0.53 17.55
C HIS A 70 -10.45 0.29 17.77
N ALA A 71 -10.60 1.58 18.10
CA ALA A 71 -9.44 2.40 18.48
C ALA A 71 -8.73 1.78 19.70
N GLY A 72 -7.40 1.82 19.71
CA GLY A 72 -6.60 1.26 20.80
C GLY A 72 -6.34 -0.25 20.75
N THR A 73 -6.87 -1.00 19.78
CA THR A 73 -6.65 -2.47 19.69
C THR A 73 -5.28 -2.88 19.12
N GLY A 74 -4.35 -1.95 18.93
CA GLY A 74 -3.00 -2.25 18.45
C GLY A 74 -2.84 -2.53 16.95
N LYS A 75 -3.86 -2.25 16.10
CA LYS A 75 -3.81 -2.47 14.64
C LYS A 75 -2.57 -1.88 13.97
N THR A 76 -2.22 -0.64 14.28
CA THR A 76 -1.02 0.01 13.73
C THR A 76 0.24 -0.77 14.09
N MET A 77 0.41 -1.15 15.36
CA MET A 77 1.59 -1.92 15.82
C MET A 77 1.64 -3.31 15.17
N LEU A 78 0.48 -3.93 14.98
CA LEU A 78 0.34 -5.19 14.25
C LEU A 78 0.84 -5.05 12.81
N LEU A 79 0.37 -4.03 12.06
CA LEU A 79 0.78 -3.79 10.68
C LEU A 79 2.27 -3.44 10.56
N ILE A 80 2.81 -2.62 11.47
CA ILE A 80 4.25 -2.32 11.52
C ILE A 80 5.06 -3.61 11.66
N GLY A 81 4.66 -4.51 12.56
CA GLY A 81 5.29 -5.81 12.73
C GLY A 81 5.23 -6.67 11.47
N ILE A 82 4.06 -6.76 10.83
CA ILE A 82 3.89 -7.50 9.58
C ILE A 82 4.75 -6.92 8.46
N VAL A 83 4.76 -5.59 8.27
CA VAL A 83 5.56 -4.94 7.23
C VAL A 83 7.04 -5.20 7.43
N ARG A 84 7.53 -5.16 8.68
CA ARG A 84 8.92 -5.51 9.01
C ARG A 84 9.23 -6.97 8.67
N GLU A 85 8.32 -7.89 8.99
CA GLU A 85 8.45 -9.30 8.64
C GLU A 85 8.54 -9.50 7.13
N LEU A 86 7.58 -8.95 6.37
CA LEU A 86 7.54 -9.04 4.90
C LEU A 86 8.78 -8.41 4.26
N SER A 87 9.27 -7.30 4.81
CA SER A 87 10.46 -6.60 4.31
C SER A 87 11.77 -7.31 4.68
N SER A 88 11.76 -8.18 5.70
CA SER A 88 12.94 -8.94 6.13
C SER A 88 13.32 -10.07 5.15
N TYR A 89 12.39 -10.49 4.29
CA TYR A 89 12.64 -11.49 3.28
C TYR A 89 13.65 -10.98 2.25
N SER A 90 14.92 -11.34 2.43
CA SER A 90 16.08 -10.77 1.73
C SER A 90 16.29 -11.30 0.30
N ALA A 91 15.32 -12.00 -0.28
CA ALA A 91 15.46 -12.54 -1.63
C ALA A 91 15.25 -11.44 -2.67
N LYS A 92 16.07 -11.42 -3.75
CA LYS A 92 15.83 -10.54 -4.91
C LYS A 92 14.42 -10.71 -5.50
N LEU A 93 13.84 -11.90 -5.32
CA LEU A 93 12.51 -12.29 -5.78
C LEU A 93 11.42 -12.15 -4.71
N ALA A 94 11.78 -11.69 -3.50
CA ALA A 94 10.78 -11.45 -2.46
C ALA A 94 9.84 -10.33 -2.91
N PRO A 95 8.53 -10.48 -2.67
CA PRO A 95 7.58 -9.42 -2.96
C PRO A 95 7.98 -8.13 -2.25
N LYS A 96 7.85 -7.01 -2.95
CA LYS A 96 8.14 -5.69 -2.36
C LYS A 96 6.96 -5.21 -1.51
N VAL A 97 7.19 -4.23 -0.64
CA VAL A 97 6.12 -3.65 0.20
C VAL A 97 6.04 -2.15 -0.08
N ALA A 98 4.88 -1.69 -0.55
CA ALA A 98 4.54 -0.28 -0.62
C ALA A 98 3.45 0.01 0.41
N GLN A 99 3.67 0.99 1.30
CA GLN A 99 2.79 1.24 2.43
C GLN A 99 2.44 2.72 2.60
N PHE A 100 1.31 2.96 3.25
CA PHE A 100 0.91 4.28 3.73
C PHE A 100 0.06 4.14 5.00
N SER A 101 0.27 5.03 5.97
CA SER A 101 -0.50 5.07 7.21
C SER A 101 -1.32 6.35 7.25
N PHE A 102 -2.64 6.24 7.32
CA PHE A 102 -3.49 7.38 7.63
C PHE A 102 -3.30 7.69 9.13
N GLN A 103 -2.95 8.94 9.46
CA GLN A 103 -2.68 9.35 10.83
C GLN A 103 -3.44 10.63 11.16
N GLY A 104 -4.40 10.56 12.08
CA GLY A 104 -5.22 11.70 12.49
C GLY A 104 -4.52 12.96 13.03
N THR A 105 -3.18 13.01 13.14
CA THR A 105 -2.46 14.19 13.65
C THR A 105 -2.00 15.18 12.58
N ASP A 106 -1.88 14.76 11.31
CA ASP A 106 -1.60 15.68 10.19
C ASP A 106 -2.62 15.47 9.07
N GLN A 107 -3.74 16.17 9.20
CA GLN A 107 -4.88 16.09 8.28
C GLN A 107 -4.52 16.43 6.83
N THR A 108 -3.40 17.13 6.62
CA THR A 108 -2.91 17.51 5.28
C THR A 108 -2.66 16.28 4.39
N PHE A 109 -2.32 15.13 4.99
CA PHE A 109 -1.95 13.92 4.25
C PHE A 109 -2.99 12.80 4.32
N ASN A 110 -4.07 12.95 5.08
CA ASN A 110 -5.12 11.93 5.21
C ASN A 110 -6.10 11.93 4.02
N THR A 111 -5.57 11.93 2.81
CA THR A 111 -6.35 11.93 1.57
C THR A 111 -6.01 10.71 0.73
N ALA A 112 -6.99 10.22 -0.02
CA ALA A 112 -6.81 9.13 -0.97
C ALA A 112 -5.70 9.44 -2.00
N THR A 113 -5.57 10.71 -2.41
CA THR A 113 -4.51 11.16 -3.31
C THR A 113 -3.13 11.04 -2.68
N ALA A 114 -2.94 11.53 -1.45
CA ALA A 114 -1.65 11.44 -0.75
C ALA A 114 -1.24 9.97 -0.50
N ALA A 115 -2.19 9.14 -0.11
CA ALA A 115 -1.99 7.71 0.07
C ALA A 115 -1.57 7.01 -1.23
N LEU A 116 -2.28 7.25 -2.34
CA LEU A 116 -1.95 6.66 -3.64
C LEU A 116 -0.62 7.17 -4.19
N ARG A 117 -0.31 8.47 -4.01
CA ARG A 117 1.01 9.03 -4.35
C ARG A 117 2.14 8.31 -3.63
N SER A 118 1.97 8.05 -2.33
CA SER A 118 2.98 7.38 -1.52
C SER A 118 3.21 5.93 -1.98
N LEU A 119 2.13 5.20 -2.28
CA LEU A 119 2.24 3.84 -2.83
C LEU A 119 2.94 3.82 -4.19
N VAL A 120 2.54 4.71 -5.10
CA VAL A 120 3.14 4.81 -6.44
C VAL A 120 4.61 5.20 -6.33
N TRP A 121 4.94 6.19 -5.51
CA TRP A 121 6.33 6.61 -5.29
C TRP A 121 7.20 5.44 -4.81
N LEU A 122 6.76 4.72 -3.77
CA LEU A 122 7.55 3.63 -3.21
C LEU A 122 7.64 2.43 -4.19
N LEU A 123 6.57 2.16 -4.94
CA LEU A 123 6.60 1.17 -6.02
C LEU A 123 7.65 1.52 -7.08
N LEU A 124 7.75 2.78 -7.48
CA LEU A 124 8.73 3.25 -8.47
C LEU A 124 10.16 3.23 -7.92
N VAL A 125 10.37 3.55 -6.65
CA VAL A 125 11.68 3.38 -6.00
C VAL A 125 12.12 1.91 -6.03
N GLN A 126 11.19 0.99 -5.83
CA GLN A 126 11.45 -0.46 -5.79
C GLN A 126 11.53 -1.11 -7.18
N GLN A 127 10.77 -0.58 -8.15
CA GLN A 127 10.63 -1.10 -9.51
C GLN A 127 10.69 0.06 -10.54
N PRO A 128 11.88 0.66 -10.76
CA PRO A 128 12.01 1.92 -11.52
C PRO A 128 11.54 1.87 -12.98
N HIS A 129 11.51 0.69 -13.60
CA HIS A 129 11.05 0.53 -14.99
C HIS A 129 9.56 0.91 -15.18
N LEU A 130 8.77 0.87 -14.10
CA LEU A 130 7.35 1.23 -14.11
C LEU A 130 7.11 2.74 -14.27
N ILE A 131 8.14 3.59 -14.20
CA ILE A 131 7.99 5.05 -14.36
C ILE A 131 7.52 5.45 -15.76
N SER A 132 7.67 4.56 -16.73
CA SER A 132 7.14 4.70 -18.10
C SER A 132 5.64 5.01 -18.13
N HIS A 133 4.87 4.52 -17.15
CA HIS A 133 3.42 4.76 -17.00
C HIS A 133 3.07 6.20 -16.59
N LEU A 134 4.04 6.97 -16.10
CA LEU A 134 3.87 8.38 -15.74
C LEU A 134 4.62 9.34 -16.66
N ARG A 135 5.71 8.90 -17.27
CA ARG A 135 6.66 9.75 -18.01
C ARG A 135 5.98 10.67 -19.04
N SER A 136 5.06 10.13 -19.84
CA SER A 136 4.36 10.92 -20.87
C SER A 136 3.47 12.00 -20.25
N LYS A 137 2.65 11.65 -19.25
CA LYS A 137 1.75 12.61 -18.61
C LYS A 137 2.53 13.67 -17.80
N HIS A 138 3.55 13.25 -17.07
CA HIS A 138 4.38 14.14 -16.26
C HIS A 138 5.19 15.11 -17.13
N LYS A 139 5.70 14.68 -18.29
CA LYS A 139 6.37 15.57 -19.25
C LYS A 139 5.51 16.79 -19.64
N HIS A 140 4.18 16.63 -19.71
CA HIS A 140 3.27 17.70 -20.12
C HIS A 140 2.71 18.50 -18.93
N ALA A 141 2.38 17.82 -17.82
CA ALA A 141 1.69 18.43 -16.68
C ALA A 141 2.62 18.80 -15.51
N GLY A 142 3.82 18.22 -15.44
CA GLY A 142 4.73 18.34 -14.31
C GLY A 142 4.06 17.94 -12.99
N SER A 143 4.40 18.66 -11.92
CA SER A 143 3.85 18.44 -10.57
C SER A 143 2.33 18.61 -10.47
N SER A 144 1.68 19.31 -11.43
CA SER A 144 0.22 19.43 -11.44
C SER A 144 -0.48 18.09 -11.70
N LEU A 145 0.21 17.10 -12.27
CA LEU A 145 -0.31 15.74 -12.43
C LEU A 145 -0.72 15.09 -11.10
N PHE A 146 -0.08 15.49 -10.00
CA PHE A 146 -0.23 14.89 -8.68
C PHE A 146 -0.93 15.83 -7.68
N ARG A 147 -1.49 16.95 -8.17
CA ARG A 147 -2.13 17.99 -7.34
C ARG A 147 -3.49 18.40 -7.92
N GLY A 148 -4.41 18.81 -7.05
CA GLY A 148 -5.76 19.25 -7.42
C GLY A 148 -6.75 18.12 -7.73
N ASP A 149 -7.94 18.51 -8.16
CA ASP A 149 -9.13 17.63 -8.21
C ASP A 149 -8.96 16.41 -9.14
N GLY A 150 -8.20 16.55 -10.23
CA GLY A 150 -7.93 15.48 -11.20
C GLY A 150 -6.79 14.53 -10.82
N ALA A 151 -6.07 14.80 -9.73
CA ALA A 151 -4.86 14.07 -9.38
C ALA A 151 -5.13 12.60 -9.05
N PHE A 152 -6.18 12.32 -8.26
CA PHE A 152 -6.53 10.94 -7.91
C PHE A 152 -6.82 10.11 -9.16
N ILE A 153 -7.61 10.64 -10.10
CA ILE A 153 -7.95 9.95 -11.36
C ILE A 153 -6.69 9.69 -12.19
N SER A 154 -5.81 10.68 -12.31
CA SER A 154 -4.56 10.56 -13.06
C SER A 154 -3.64 9.50 -12.47
N LEU A 155 -3.50 9.49 -11.14
CA LEU A 155 -2.71 8.52 -10.40
C LEU A 155 -3.31 7.11 -10.46
N SER A 156 -4.62 6.96 -10.29
CA SER A 156 -5.29 5.65 -10.39
C SER A 156 -5.11 5.03 -11.76
N ASN A 157 -5.20 5.83 -12.83
CA ASN A 157 -4.92 5.36 -14.18
C ASN A 157 -3.47 4.90 -14.36
N ALA A 158 -2.51 5.66 -13.83
CA ALA A 158 -1.10 5.28 -13.91
C ALA A 158 -0.79 4.04 -13.06
N PHE A 159 -1.33 3.98 -11.85
CA PHE A 159 -1.23 2.84 -10.94
C PHE A 159 -1.78 1.57 -11.60
N ASN A 160 -2.99 1.61 -12.16
CA ASN A 160 -3.56 0.47 -12.89
C ASN A 160 -2.69 0.06 -14.09
N GLY A 161 -2.13 1.03 -14.82
CA GLY A 161 -1.13 0.76 -15.87
C GLY A 161 0.06 -0.04 -15.35
N MET A 162 0.66 0.41 -14.23
CA MET A 162 1.76 -0.29 -13.54
C MET A 162 1.36 -1.69 -13.06
N LEU A 163 0.13 -1.85 -12.54
CA LEU A 163 -0.38 -3.15 -12.09
C LEU A 163 -0.48 -4.16 -13.24
N THR A 164 -0.91 -3.70 -14.41
CA THR A 164 -1.04 -4.54 -15.62
C THR A 164 0.28 -4.72 -16.38
N ASP A 165 1.37 -4.11 -15.93
CA ASP A 165 2.66 -4.21 -16.60
C ASP A 165 3.19 -5.66 -16.57
N PRO A 166 3.55 -6.26 -17.73
CA PRO A 166 4.10 -7.61 -17.77
C PRO A 166 5.38 -7.79 -16.95
N ALA A 167 6.17 -6.74 -16.76
CA ALA A 167 7.39 -6.72 -15.96
C ALA A 167 7.17 -6.36 -14.49
N LEU A 168 5.93 -6.13 -14.04
CA LEU A 168 5.63 -6.00 -12.61
C LEU A 168 6.07 -7.27 -11.88
N SER A 169 6.89 -7.09 -10.85
CA SER A 169 7.23 -8.12 -9.87
C SER A 169 6.25 -8.09 -8.69
N PRO A 170 6.06 -9.22 -7.98
CA PRO A 170 5.13 -9.32 -6.86
C PRO A 170 5.27 -8.18 -5.84
N VAL A 171 4.14 -7.63 -5.38
CA VAL A 171 4.12 -6.51 -4.43
C VAL A 171 2.96 -6.61 -3.43
N TYR A 172 3.22 -6.28 -2.19
CA TYR A 172 2.23 -6.00 -1.16
C TYR A 172 1.95 -4.51 -1.13
N PHE A 173 0.67 -4.14 -1.19
CA PHE A 173 0.23 -2.79 -0.88
C PHE A 173 -0.43 -2.75 0.49
N VAL A 174 -0.03 -1.80 1.32
CA VAL A 174 -0.45 -1.72 2.71
C VAL A 174 -1.08 -0.36 3.01
N PHE A 175 -2.28 -0.39 3.60
CA PHE A 175 -2.91 0.79 4.21
C PHE A 175 -3.16 0.55 5.69
N ASP A 176 -2.53 1.34 6.56
CA ASP A 176 -2.91 1.39 7.98
C ASP A 176 -3.97 2.46 8.22
N ALA A 177 -4.97 2.14 9.04
CA ALA A 177 -6.05 3.01 9.48
C ALA A 177 -6.85 3.63 8.32
N LEU A 178 -7.26 2.83 7.32
CA LEU A 178 -8.01 3.31 6.16
C LEU A 178 -9.28 4.12 6.53
N ASP A 179 -9.87 3.85 7.71
CA ASP A 179 -11.00 4.64 8.22
C ASP A 179 -10.68 6.10 8.55
N GLU A 180 -9.39 6.45 8.69
CA GLU A 180 -8.91 7.82 8.90
C GLU A 180 -8.67 8.58 7.59
N CYS A 181 -9.01 8.00 6.43
CA CYS A 181 -9.02 8.72 5.16
C CYS A 181 -10.15 9.76 5.12
N GLU A 182 -9.80 11.03 5.29
CA GLU A 182 -10.75 12.15 5.41
C GLU A 182 -11.34 12.55 4.05
N GLN A 183 -10.54 12.42 2.97
CA GLN A 183 -10.95 12.82 1.62
C GLN A 183 -10.71 11.69 0.63
N GLY A 184 -11.77 11.29 -0.09
CA GLY A 184 -11.68 10.28 -1.14
C GLY A 184 -11.71 8.83 -0.66
N LEU A 185 -12.14 8.55 0.59
CA LEU A 185 -12.26 7.19 1.13
C LEU A 185 -13.02 6.24 0.18
N ASN A 186 -14.16 6.67 -0.35
CA ASN A 186 -14.94 5.84 -1.29
C ASN A 186 -14.16 5.53 -2.57
N GLN A 187 -13.39 6.49 -3.08
CA GLN A 187 -12.55 6.30 -4.27
C GLN A 187 -11.41 5.32 -3.97
N MET A 188 -10.83 5.37 -2.76
CA MET A 188 -9.81 4.43 -2.32
C MET A 188 -10.35 3.00 -2.17
N VAL A 189 -11.51 2.85 -1.53
CA VAL A 189 -12.18 1.54 -1.40
C VAL A 189 -12.53 0.96 -2.77
N GLN A 190 -13.03 1.79 -3.68
CA GLN A 190 -13.32 1.39 -5.06
C GLN A 190 -12.04 0.96 -5.79
N LEU A 191 -10.95 1.73 -5.68
CA LEU A 191 -9.65 1.40 -6.28
C LEU A 191 -9.13 0.04 -5.79
N ILE A 192 -9.20 -0.22 -4.48
CA ILE A 192 -8.82 -1.51 -3.89
C ILE A 192 -9.65 -2.63 -4.52
N SER A 193 -10.98 -2.52 -4.52
CA SER A 193 -11.88 -3.53 -5.08
C SER A 193 -11.63 -3.78 -6.57
N GLU A 194 -11.59 -2.72 -7.39
CA GLU A 194 -11.45 -2.84 -8.85
C GLU A 194 -10.05 -3.31 -9.27
N SER A 195 -9.00 -2.97 -8.51
CA SER A 195 -7.64 -3.42 -8.82
C SER A 195 -7.51 -4.94 -8.80
N LEU A 196 -8.31 -5.64 -7.99
CA LEU A 196 -8.24 -7.09 -7.83
C LEU A 196 -8.52 -7.83 -9.13
N ASP A 197 -9.34 -7.26 -10.02
CA ASP A 197 -9.67 -7.89 -11.29
C ASP A 197 -8.56 -7.74 -12.36
N LEU A 198 -7.51 -6.96 -12.09
CA LEU A 198 -6.48 -6.60 -13.08
C LEU A 198 -5.36 -7.66 -13.23
N THR A 199 -4.88 -8.20 -12.13
CA THR A 199 -3.69 -9.07 -12.10
C THR A 199 -3.58 -9.77 -10.75
N GLU A 200 -2.93 -10.92 -10.66
CA GLU A 200 -2.65 -11.62 -9.40
C GLU A 200 -1.28 -11.24 -8.78
N LYS A 201 -0.53 -10.36 -9.44
CA LYS A 201 0.84 -9.96 -9.04
C LYS A 201 0.92 -9.02 -7.85
N PHE A 202 -0.20 -8.67 -7.23
CA PHE A 202 -0.19 -7.90 -6.00
C PHE A 202 -1.23 -8.42 -4.99
N LYS A 203 -1.00 -8.07 -3.72
CA LYS A 203 -1.90 -8.35 -2.61
C LYS A 203 -2.06 -7.13 -1.71
N TRP A 204 -3.25 -6.96 -1.15
CA TRP A 204 -3.58 -5.86 -0.23
C TRP A 204 -3.52 -6.33 1.23
N LEU A 205 -2.92 -5.49 2.07
CA LEU A 205 -3.04 -5.55 3.52
C LEU A 205 -3.68 -4.25 4.00
N VAL A 206 -4.80 -4.33 4.71
CA VAL A 206 -5.54 -3.14 5.12
C VAL A 206 -5.87 -3.24 6.61
N SER A 207 -5.69 -2.17 7.37
CA SER A 207 -6.28 -2.04 8.69
C SER A 207 -7.36 -0.96 8.69
N SER A 208 -8.41 -1.17 9.48
CA SER A 208 -9.49 -0.18 9.64
C SER A 208 -10.32 -0.41 10.91
N ARG A 209 -11.21 0.52 11.23
CA ARG A 209 -12.38 0.24 12.09
C ARG A 209 -13.38 -0.67 11.38
N PRO A 210 -14.20 -1.44 12.13
CA PRO A 210 -15.24 -2.32 11.56
C PRO A 210 -16.32 -1.62 10.72
N THR A 211 -16.37 -0.28 10.74
CA THR A 211 -17.30 0.54 9.94
C THR A 211 -16.96 0.52 8.45
N ILE A 212 -15.71 0.25 8.08
CA ILE A 212 -15.29 0.17 6.69
C ILE A 212 -15.63 -1.21 6.13
N ARG A 213 -16.29 -1.26 4.97
CA ARG A 213 -16.60 -2.50 4.28
C ARG A 213 -15.97 -2.48 2.90
N LEU A 214 -14.89 -3.24 2.72
CA LEU A 214 -14.36 -3.54 1.40
C LEU A 214 -15.34 -4.51 0.72
N LYS A 215 -15.81 -4.17 -0.47
CA LYS A 215 -16.63 -5.06 -1.31
C LYS A 215 -15.68 -6.01 -2.04
N VAL A 216 -15.06 -6.91 -1.28
CA VAL A 216 -14.11 -7.90 -1.80
C VAL A 216 -14.57 -9.30 -1.41
N PRO A 217 -14.37 -10.33 -2.25
CA PRO A 217 -14.84 -11.69 -1.95
C PRO A 217 -14.12 -12.39 -0.78
N GLU A 218 -13.10 -11.78 -0.16
CA GLU A 218 -12.09 -12.51 0.62
C GLU A 218 -11.91 -12.06 2.07
N MET A 219 -11.20 -12.92 2.81
CA MET A 219 -11.13 -13.08 4.28
C MET A 219 -10.95 -11.79 5.09
N GLN A 220 -11.85 -11.61 6.07
CA GLN A 220 -11.76 -10.55 7.08
C GLN A 220 -11.40 -11.15 8.42
N VAL A 221 -10.27 -10.74 9.00
CA VAL A 221 -9.94 -11.06 10.40
C VAL A 221 -10.47 -9.92 11.26
N ARG A 222 -11.49 -10.21 12.06
CA ARG A 222 -12.16 -9.23 12.93
C ARG A 222 -11.76 -9.45 14.39
N TRP A 223 -11.40 -8.35 15.06
CA TRP A 223 -11.16 -8.26 16.50
C TRP A 223 -12.25 -7.43 17.16
#